data_AF-A0AAT9G6T2-F1
#
_entry.id   AF-A0AAT9G6T2-F1
#
_cell.length_a   1.000
_cell.length_b   1.000
_cell.length_c   1.000
_cell.angle_alpha   90.00
_cell.angle_beta   90.00
_cell.angle_gamma   90.00
#
_symmetry.space_group_name_H-M   'P 1'
#
loop_
_entity.id
_entity.type
_entity.pdbx_description
1 polymer ?
#
loop_
_entity_poly.entity_id
_entity_poly.type
_entity_poly.pdbx_seq_one_letter_code
_entity_poly.pdbx_strand_id
1 'polypeptide(L)'
;MALVHQIQEFLKKKFDELKLTRKDFAEQSGIPYSTVTNIIQCLKANPTISNILKISDYFKCSMDEVVGRNEYISLPNIESLEFYKITSSDITSNIKKFLIDKVKKQNLNLYKLGMTIGFSNNSLHSFVNSNREQKTLNSQIVVALADYFKISLDEMVGRIAPTKDADNGKSSD
;
A
#
# COMPACT_ATOMS: atom_id res chain seq x y z
N MET A 1 4.49 12.25 -10.06
CA MET A 1 3.26 11.77 -10.72
C MET A 1 2.26 11.37 -9.63
N ALA A 2 0.96 11.65 -9.77
CA ALA A 2 0.00 11.32 -8.71
C ALA A 2 -0.25 9.80 -8.63
N LEU A 3 -0.53 9.29 -7.42
CA LEU A 3 -0.75 7.85 -7.16
C LEU A 3 -1.85 7.26 -8.08
N VAL A 4 -2.95 7.97 -8.29
CA VAL A 4 -4.03 7.54 -9.21
C VAL A 4 -3.55 7.31 -10.64
N HIS A 5 -2.56 8.06 -11.13
CA HIS A 5 -2.02 7.88 -12.48
C HIS A 5 -1.20 6.59 -12.58
N GLN A 6 -0.41 6.26 -11.55
CA GLN A 6 0.35 5.01 -11.52
C GLN A 6 -0.59 3.80 -11.56
N ILE A 7 -1.66 3.83 -10.75
CA ILE A 7 -2.67 2.77 -10.74
C ILE A 7 -3.42 2.71 -12.08
N GLN A 8 -3.71 3.86 -12.71
CA GLN A 8 -4.34 3.90 -14.03
C GLN A 8 -3.47 3.26 -15.10
N GLU A 9 -2.18 3.59 -15.15
CA GLU A 9 -1.22 3.03 -16.10
C GLU A 9 -1.11 1.51 -15.94
N PHE A 10 -0.99 1.04 -14.69
CA PHE A 10 -0.99 -0.37 -14.37
C PHE A 10 -2.27 -1.08 -14.88
N LEU A 11 -3.46 -0.55 -14.56
CA LEU A 11 -4.72 -1.15 -14.98
C LEU A 11 -4.91 -1.16 -16.50
N LYS A 12 -4.54 -0.08 -17.20
CA LYS A 12 -4.61 -0.01 -18.66
C LYS A 12 -3.73 -1.10 -19.29
N LYS A 13 -2.48 -1.21 -18.83
CA LYS A 13 -1.54 -2.24 -19.29
C LYS A 13 -2.13 -3.65 -19.10
N LYS A 14 -2.65 -3.98 -17.91
CA LYS A 14 -3.24 -5.29 -17.65
C LYS A 14 -4.53 -5.54 -18.45
N PHE A 15 -5.34 -4.52 -18.70
CA PHE A 15 -6.54 -4.66 -19.54
C PHE A 15 -6.20 -4.96 -20.99
N ASP A 16 -5.16 -4.33 -21.53
CA ASP A 16 -4.69 -4.57 -22.89
C ASP A 16 -4.05 -5.97 -23.02
N GLU A 17 -3.25 -6.37 -22.03
CA GLU A 17 -2.59 -7.70 -21.99
C GLU A 17 -3.59 -8.85 -21.89
N LEU A 18 -4.59 -8.72 -21.00
CA LEU A 18 -5.55 -9.78 -20.69
C LEU A 18 -6.86 -9.65 -21.48
N LYS A 19 -7.00 -8.63 -22.33
CA LYS A 19 -8.23 -8.27 -23.07
C LYS A 19 -9.45 -8.19 -22.14
N LEU A 20 -9.28 -7.64 -20.95
CA LEU A 20 -10.31 -7.54 -19.93
C LEU A 20 -11.22 -6.34 -20.18
N THR A 21 -12.51 -6.51 -19.92
CA THR A 21 -13.43 -5.39 -19.87
C THR A 21 -13.49 -4.79 -18.46
N ARG A 22 -13.78 -3.49 -18.37
CA ARG A 22 -13.99 -2.78 -17.09
C ARG A 22 -15.08 -3.44 -16.26
N LYS A 23 -16.10 -4.01 -16.92
CA LYS A 23 -17.25 -4.63 -16.28
C LYS A 23 -16.84 -5.95 -15.63
N ASP A 24 -16.15 -6.81 -16.38
CA ASP A 24 -15.67 -8.10 -15.89
C ASP A 24 -14.70 -7.90 -14.72
N PHE A 25 -13.77 -6.94 -14.86
CA PHE A 25 -12.85 -6.60 -13.78
C PHE A 25 -13.58 -6.12 -12.51
N ALA A 26 -14.57 -5.24 -12.64
CA ALA A 26 -15.34 -4.74 -11.49
C ALA A 26 -16.07 -5.86 -10.76
N GLU A 27 -16.69 -6.78 -11.50
CA GLU A 27 -17.41 -7.93 -10.95
C GLU A 27 -16.48 -8.90 -10.23
N GLN A 28 -15.36 -9.26 -10.87
CA GLN A 28 -14.44 -10.26 -10.32
C GLN A 28 -13.54 -9.71 -9.20
N SER A 29 -13.16 -8.44 -9.24
CA SER A 29 -12.34 -7.80 -8.18
C SER A 29 -13.16 -7.39 -6.95
N GLY A 30 -14.49 -7.39 -7.04
CA GLY A 30 -15.37 -6.88 -5.99
C GLY A 30 -15.20 -5.38 -5.74
N ILE A 31 -14.75 -4.64 -6.75
CA ILE A 31 -14.64 -3.17 -6.74
C ILE A 31 -15.84 -2.60 -7.52
N PRO A 32 -16.61 -1.66 -6.95
CA PRO A 32 -17.73 -1.07 -7.68
C PRO A 32 -17.32 -0.52 -9.05
N TYR A 33 -18.12 -0.79 -10.09
CA TYR A 33 -17.84 -0.36 -11.47
C TYR A 33 -17.58 1.14 -11.58
N SER A 34 -18.30 1.95 -10.80
CA SER A 34 -18.10 3.39 -10.70
C SER A 34 -16.68 3.73 -10.20
N THR A 35 -16.19 3.02 -9.19
CA THR A 35 -14.82 3.17 -8.67
C THR A 35 -13.79 2.80 -9.73
N VAL A 36 -13.93 1.66 -10.40
CA VAL A 36 -13.04 1.26 -11.51
C VAL A 36 -12.99 2.35 -12.59
N THR A 37 -14.16 2.84 -13.01
CA THR A 37 -14.28 3.89 -14.02
C THR A 37 -13.60 5.17 -13.57
N ASN A 38 -13.79 5.58 -12.30
CA ASN A 38 -13.15 6.77 -11.73
C ASN A 38 -11.61 6.66 -11.72
N ILE A 39 -11.07 5.47 -11.47
CA ILE A 39 -9.62 5.22 -11.51
C ILE A 39 -9.12 5.35 -12.94
N ILE A 40 -9.77 4.66 -13.89
CA ILE A 40 -9.38 4.68 -15.31
C ILE A 40 -9.49 6.07 -15.93
N GLN A 41 -10.44 6.89 -15.49
CA GLN A 41 -10.63 8.25 -15.98
C GLN A 41 -9.90 9.31 -15.13
N CYS A 42 -9.22 8.91 -14.05
CA CYS A 42 -8.57 9.81 -13.08
C CYS A 42 -9.49 10.93 -12.53
N LEU A 43 -10.79 10.65 -12.38
CA LEU A 43 -11.80 11.67 -12.03
C LEU A 43 -11.95 11.94 -10.53
N LYS A 44 -11.48 11.04 -9.66
CA LYS A 44 -11.67 11.14 -8.20
C LYS A 44 -10.35 11.06 -7.44
N ALA A 45 -10.43 11.45 -6.15
CA ALA A 45 -9.39 11.23 -5.15
C ALA A 45 -8.87 9.77 -5.17
N ASN A 46 -7.63 9.62 -4.74
CA ASN A 46 -6.89 8.35 -4.85
C ASN A 46 -7.66 7.15 -4.28
N PRO A 47 -7.53 5.96 -4.89
CA PRO A 47 -8.16 4.73 -4.40
C PRO A 47 -7.80 4.45 -2.95
N THR A 48 -8.71 3.84 -2.18
CA THR A 48 -8.38 3.39 -0.83
C THR A 48 -7.34 2.27 -0.87
N ILE A 49 -6.62 2.08 0.23
CA ILE A 49 -5.65 0.97 0.33
C ILE A 49 -6.32 -0.41 0.14
N SER A 50 -7.59 -0.54 0.58
CA SER A 50 -8.41 -1.74 0.36
C SER A 50 -8.70 -1.98 -1.13
N ASN A 51 -8.93 -0.93 -1.92
CA ASN A 51 -9.09 -1.09 -3.37
C ASN A 51 -7.77 -1.50 -4.04
N ILE A 52 -6.64 -0.95 -3.59
CA ILE A 52 -5.30 -1.36 -4.08
C ILE A 52 -5.08 -2.84 -3.78
N LEU A 53 -5.43 -3.31 -2.57
CA LEU A 53 -5.37 -4.72 -2.20
C LEU A 53 -6.21 -5.60 -3.14
N LYS A 54 -7.47 -5.21 -3.39
CA LYS A 54 -8.36 -5.96 -4.30
C LYS A 54 -7.83 -6.04 -5.73
N ILE A 55 -7.24 -4.94 -6.23
CA ILE A 55 -6.55 -4.92 -7.52
C ILE A 55 -5.39 -5.93 -7.50
N SER A 56 -4.54 -5.87 -6.47
CA SER A 56 -3.38 -6.75 -6.36
C SER A 56 -3.75 -8.22 -6.22
N ASP A 57 -4.82 -8.53 -5.47
CA ASP A 57 -5.32 -9.90 -5.29
C ASP A 57 -5.89 -10.46 -6.60
N TYR A 58 -6.63 -9.63 -7.35
CA TYR A 58 -7.19 -10.03 -8.65
C TYR A 58 -6.09 -10.41 -9.66
N PHE A 59 -5.08 -9.56 -9.79
CA PHE A 59 -3.95 -9.81 -10.70
C PHE A 59 -2.87 -10.72 -10.11
N LYS A 60 -3.06 -11.23 -8.88
CA LYS A 60 -2.10 -12.05 -8.13
C LYS A 60 -0.69 -11.44 -8.10
N CYS A 61 -0.63 -10.14 -7.87
CA CYS A 61 0.60 -9.36 -7.90
C CYS A 61 0.83 -8.61 -6.58
N SER A 62 2.00 -8.00 -6.48
CA SER A 62 2.39 -7.13 -5.37
C SER A 62 1.56 -5.84 -5.36
N MET A 63 1.25 -5.32 -4.18
CA MET A 63 0.67 -3.97 -4.06
C MET A 63 1.61 -2.89 -4.58
N ASP A 64 2.93 -3.10 -4.48
CA ASP A 64 3.95 -2.21 -5.03
C ASP A 64 3.88 -2.13 -6.56
N GLU A 65 3.60 -3.24 -7.25
CA GLU A 65 3.39 -3.24 -8.71
C GLU A 65 2.18 -2.38 -9.12
N VAL A 66 1.08 -2.46 -8.35
CA VAL A 66 -0.15 -1.69 -8.62
C VAL A 66 0.09 -0.19 -8.49
N VAL A 67 0.93 0.24 -7.54
CA VAL A 67 1.22 1.67 -7.30
C VAL A 67 2.45 2.18 -8.04
N GLY A 68 3.09 1.36 -8.88
CA GLY A 68 4.26 1.74 -9.68
C GLY A 68 5.60 1.75 -8.92
N ARG A 69 5.67 1.09 -7.77
CA ARG A 69 6.87 0.98 -6.92
C ARG A 69 7.77 -0.18 -7.37
N ASN A 70 8.31 -0.06 -8.58
CA ASN A 70 9.00 -1.15 -9.26
C ASN A 70 10.25 -1.67 -8.53
N GLU A 71 10.91 -0.82 -7.72
CA GLU A 71 12.08 -1.18 -6.94
C GLU A 71 11.80 -2.23 -5.85
N TYR A 72 10.53 -2.40 -5.44
CA TYR A 72 10.11 -3.42 -4.47
C TYR A 72 9.48 -4.67 -5.13
N ILE A 73 9.39 -4.69 -6.47
CA ILE A 73 8.91 -5.85 -7.24
C ILE A 73 10.01 -6.91 -7.35
N SER A 74 11.29 -6.50 -7.35
CA SER A 74 12.46 -7.35 -7.55
C SER A 74 12.91 -8.07 -6.28
N LEU A 75 12.04 -8.86 -5.64
CA LEU A 75 12.52 -9.90 -4.73
C LEU A 75 12.89 -11.15 -5.55
N PRO A 76 14.12 -11.71 -5.45
CA PRO A 76 14.65 -12.69 -6.40
C PRO A 76 13.99 -14.09 -6.41
N ASN A 77 12.87 -14.31 -5.72
CA ASN A 77 12.26 -15.64 -5.53
C ASN A 77 10.79 -15.66 -6.01
N ILE A 78 10.57 -15.33 -7.28
CA ILE A 78 9.26 -14.99 -7.86
C ILE A 78 8.37 -16.23 -8.17
N GLU A 79 8.86 -17.45 -8.05
CA GLU A 79 8.05 -18.64 -8.40
C GLU A 79 7.02 -19.05 -7.33
N SER A 80 7.05 -18.50 -6.11
CA SER A 80 6.10 -18.91 -5.05
C SER A 80 5.78 -17.82 -4.01
N LEU A 81 5.56 -16.57 -4.43
CA LEU A 81 5.05 -15.54 -3.53
C LEU A 81 3.59 -15.84 -3.17
N GLU A 82 3.40 -16.63 -2.11
CA GLU A 82 2.10 -16.82 -1.49
C GLU A 82 1.74 -15.58 -0.68
N PHE A 83 0.88 -14.73 -1.23
CA PHE A 83 0.30 -13.62 -0.49
C PHE A 83 -0.71 -14.13 0.52
N TYR A 84 -0.52 -13.79 1.80
CA TYR A 84 -1.51 -14.06 2.83
C TYR A 84 -2.80 -13.32 2.53
N LYS A 85 -3.92 -14.03 2.62
CA LYS A 85 -5.24 -13.44 2.48
C LYS A 85 -5.55 -12.61 3.73
N ILE A 86 -5.57 -11.30 3.58
CA ILE A 86 -5.87 -10.35 4.66
C ILE A 86 -7.18 -9.61 4.39
N THR A 87 -7.87 -9.22 5.45
CA THR A 87 -9.10 -8.42 5.37
C THR A 87 -8.80 -6.91 5.51
N SER A 88 -9.80 -6.06 5.23
CA SER A 88 -9.62 -4.60 5.35
C SER A 88 -9.37 -4.12 6.79
N SER A 89 -9.87 -4.85 7.79
CA SER A 89 -9.55 -4.59 9.20
C SER A 89 -8.10 -4.98 9.52
N ASP A 90 -7.62 -6.09 8.96
CA ASP A 90 -6.24 -6.54 9.16
C ASP A 90 -5.25 -5.51 8.61
N ILE A 91 -5.52 -4.95 7.42
CA ILE A 91 -4.70 -3.87 6.85
C ILE A 91 -4.52 -2.72 7.85
N THR A 92 -5.62 -2.26 8.45
CA THR A 92 -5.60 -1.12 9.37
C THR A 92 -4.81 -1.45 10.63
N SER A 93 -5.04 -2.63 11.21
CA SER A 93 -4.33 -3.12 12.40
C SER A 93 -2.85 -3.34 12.14
N ASN A 94 -2.49 -3.90 10.98
CA ASN A 94 -1.12 -4.19 10.58
C ASN A 94 -0.32 -2.91 10.35
N ILE A 95 -0.87 -1.94 9.60
CA ILE A 95 -0.24 -0.63 9.40
C ILE A 95 -0.05 0.09 10.74
N LYS A 96 -1.06 0.03 11.63
CA LYS A 96 -0.99 0.63 12.96
C LYS A 96 0.12 0.02 13.80
N LYS A 97 0.18 -1.33 13.86
CA LYS A 97 1.22 -2.06 14.59
C LYS A 97 2.61 -1.76 14.04
N PHE A 98 2.77 -1.84 12.72
CA PHE A 98 4.00 -1.51 12.02
C PHE A 98 4.51 -0.10 12.37
N LEU A 99 3.61 0.89 12.30
CA LEU A 99 3.96 2.28 12.58
C LEU A 99 4.38 2.48 14.05
N ILE A 100 3.66 1.89 15.00
CA ILE A 100 4.01 1.93 16.43
C ILE A 100 5.39 1.32 16.65
N ASP A 101 5.66 0.16 16.06
CA ASP A 101 6.92 -0.56 16.23
C ASP A 101 8.10 0.22 15.64
N LYS A 102 7.99 0.72 14.40
CA LYS A 102 9.06 1.51 13.76
C LYS A 102 9.29 2.86 14.47
N VAL A 103 8.23 3.55 14.90
CA VAL A 103 8.34 4.81 15.64
C VAL A 103 9.05 4.61 16.98
N LYS A 104 8.74 3.54 17.71
CA LYS A 104 9.43 3.20 18.96
C LYS A 104 10.88 2.81 18.73
N LYS A 105 11.14 1.90 17.78
CA LYS A 105 12.50 1.41 17.48
C LYS A 105 13.45 2.51 17.03
N GLN A 106 12.97 3.44 16.20
CA GLN A 106 13.77 4.53 15.64
C GLN A 106 13.64 5.85 16.42
N ASN A 107 12.97 5.83 17.58
CA ASN A 107 12.70 7.02 18.42
C ASN A 107 12.16 8.22 17.62
N LEU A 108 11.18 7.97 16.75
CA LEU A 108 10.60 9.00 15.88
C LEU A 108 9.48 9.77 16.57
N ASN A 109 9.23 10.98 16.10
CA ASN A 109 8.05 11.76 16.48
C ASN A 109 6.99 11.66 15.37
N LEU A 110 5.79 11.18 15.69
CA LEU A 110 4.68 11.00 14.72
C LEU A 110 4.28 12.29 14.00
N TYR A 111 4.30 13.42 14.69
CA TYR A 111 3.98 14.72 14.09
C TYR A 111 5.03 15.12 13.07
N LYS A 112 6.31 14.99 13.45
CA LYS A 112 7.44 15.28 12.55
C LYS A 112 7.45 14.34 11.36
N LEU A 113 7.21 13.04 11.59
CA LEU A 113 7.10 12.04 10.53
C LEU A 113 6.01 12.43 9.53
N GLY A 114 4.82 12.80 10.01
CA GLY A 114 3.71 13.26 9.16
C GLY A 114 4.12 14.40 8.24
N MET A 115 4.80 15.41 8.78
CA MET A 115 5.32 16.53 7.99
C MET A 115 6.41 16.09 7.02
N THR A 116 7.32 15.21 7.44
CA THR A 116 8.39 14.68 6.58
C THR A 116 7.85 13.95 5.36
N ILE A 117 6.76 13.18 5.52
CA ILE A 117 6.10 12.49 4.40
C ILE A 117 5.11 13.39 3.63
N GLY A 118 5.06 14.70 3.93
CA GLY A 118 4.25 15.68 3.21
C GLY A 118 2.78 15.76 3.61
N PHE A 119 2.40 15.29 4.80
CA PHE A 119 1.04 15.29 5.32
C PHE A 119 0.90 16.06 6.64
N SER A 120 -0.34 16.31 7.05
CA SER A 120 -0.61 17.05 8.29
C SER A 120 -0.05 16.30 9.51
N ASN A 121 0.47 17.07 10.46
CA ASN A 121 1.07 16.58 11.71
C ASN A 121 0.09 15.69 12.53
N ASN A 122 -1.22 15.90 12.38
CA ASN A 122 -2.26 15.20 13.12
C ASN A 122 -2.72 13.89 12.48
N SER A 123 -2.49 13.67 11.18
CA SER A 123 -3.01 12.49 10.47
C SER A 123 -2.48 11.19 11.07
N LEU A 124 -1.17 11.10 11.30
CA LEU A 124 -0.52 9.91 11.88
C LEU A 124 -0.80 9.78 13.37
N HIS A 125 -0.65 10.87 14.14
CA HIS A 125 -0.91 10.86 15.57
C HIS A 125 -2.35 10.41 15.89
N SER A 126 -3.32 10.98 15.18
CA SER A 126 -4.73 10.64 15.37
C SER A 126 -5.11 9.27 14.81
N PHE A 127 -4.31 8.66 13.92
CA PHE A 127 -4.49 7.27 13.49
C PHE A 127 -3.96 6.29 14.55
N VAL A 128 -2.74 6.52 15.04
CA VAL A 128 -2.09 5.67 16.05
C VAL A 128 -2.83 5.72 17.39
N ASN A 129 -3.20 6.92 17.86
CA ASN A 129 -3.81 7.09 19.18
C ASN A 129 -5.34 6.99 19.16
N SER A 130 -5.94 6.70 18.01
CA SER A 130 -7.37 6.47 17.90
C SER A 130 -7.74 5.09 18.44
N ASN A 131 -8.72 5.06 19.35
CA ASN A 131 -9.42 3.84 19.77
C ASN A 131 -10.55 3.44 18.80
N ARG A 132 -10.75 4.20 17.70
CA ARG A 132 -11.71 3.83 16.66
C ARG A 132 -11.08 2.77 15.76
N GLU A 133 -11.66 1.57 15.79
CA GLU A 133 -11.23 0.41 15.00
C GLU A 133 -11.29 0.65 13.48
N GLN A 134 -12.13 1.59 13.02
CA GLN A 134 -12.38 1.83 11.60
C GLN A 134 -11.59 3.00 10.99
N LYS A 135 -10.75 3.68 11.77
CA LYS A 135 -9.99 4.82 11.23
C LYS A 135 -8.86 4.31 10.36
N THR A 136 -9.00 4.45 9.04
CA THR A 136 -7.97 4.07 8.06
C THR A 136 -7.15 5.29 7.60
N LEU A 137 -5.94 5.05 7.09
CA LEU A 137 -5.13 6.07 6.44
C LEU A 137 -5.50 6.17 4.95
N ASN A 138 -5.37 7.38 4.38
CA ASN A 138 -5.40 7.56 2.93
C ASN A 138 -4.25 6.75 2.31
N SER A 139 -4.51 6.07 1.19
CA SER A 139 -3.51 5.29 0.46
C SER A 139 -2.24 6.08 0.16
N GLN A 140 -2.34 7.37 -0.11
CA GLN A 140 -1.13 8.19 -0.34
C GLN A 140 -0.24 8.28 0.89
N ILE A 141 -0.82 8.36 2.09
CA ILE A 141 -0.06 8.35 3.35
C ILE A 141 0.60 6.97 3.51
N VAL A 142 -0.13 5.90 3.22
CA VAL A 142 0.37 4.52 3.30
C VAL A 142 1.57 4.33 2.35
N VAL A 143 1.45 4.78 1.09
CA VAL A 143 2.55 4.75 0.11
C VAL A 143 3.74 5.60 0.59
N ALA A 144 3.50 6.82 1.06
CA ALA A 144 4.57 7.69 1.53
C ALA A 144 5.29 7.15 2.77
N LEU A 145 4.58 6.44 3.66
CA LEU A 145 5.20 5.72 4.78
C LEU A 145 6.09 4.59 4.27
N ALA A 146 5.61 3.80 3.31
CA ALA A 146 6.41 2.73 2.73
C ALA A 146 7.64 3.25 1.97
N ASP A 147 7.56 4.44 1.34
CA ASP A 147 8.72 5.12 0.73
C ASP A 147 9.73 5.55 1.80
N TYR A 148 9.24 6.19 2.87
CA TYR A 148 10.06 6.67 3.97
C TYR A 148 10.83 5.54 4.67
N PHE A 149 10.16 4.42 4.93
CA PHE A 149 10.75 3.25 5.59
C PHE A 149 11.47 2.30 4.63
N LYS A 150 11.44 2.57 3.32
CA LYS A 150 12.03 1.75 2.26
C LYS A 150 11.63 0.27 2.34
N ILE A 151 10.33 0.04 2.45
CA ILE A 151 9.74 -1.29 2.63
C ILE A 151 8.64 -1.54 1.62
N SER A 152 8.37 -2.81 1.29
CA SER A 152 7.24 -3.17 0.45
C SER A 152 5.90 -2.83 1.13
N LEU A 153 4.92 -2.40 0.34
CA LEU A 153 3.55 -2.26 0.80
C LEU A 153 2.98 -3.58 1.29
N ASP A 154 3.27 -4.68 0.58
CA ASP A 154 2.80 -6.02 0.95
C ASP A 154 3.30 -6.42 2.34
N GLU A 155 4.55 -6.08 2.66
CA GLU A 155 5.11 -6.33 3.99
C GLU A 155 4.41 -5.47 5.04
N MET A 156 4.25 -4.17 4.77
CA MET A 156 3.64 -3.24 5.72
C MET A 156 2.17 -3.59 6.04
N VAL A 157 1.41 -4.06 5.05
CA VAL A 157 0.02 -4.49 5.26
C VAL A 157 -0.09 -5.95 5.75
N GLY A 158 1.01 -6.70 5.79
CA GLY A 158 1.05 -8.09 6.26
C GLY A 158 0.59 -9.13 5.23
N ARG A 159 0.66 -8.82 3.92
CA ARG A 159 0.47 -9.81 2.84
C ARG A 159 1.66 -10.74 2.68
N ILE A 160 2.84 -10.33 3.13
CA ILE A 160 4.06 -11.16 3.15
C ILE A 160 4.72 -11.09 4.52
N ALA A 161 5.56 -12.08 4.82
CA ALA A 161 6.33 -12.08 6.05
C ALA A 161 7.26 -10.85 6.11
N PRO A 162 7.47 -10.25 7.30
CA PRO A 162 8.43 -9.17 7.47
C PRO A 162 9.80 -9.62 6.99
N THR A 163 10.44 -8.80 6.14
CA THR A 163 11.85 -9.00 5.87
C THR A 163 12.56 -8.80 7.20
N LYS A 164 13.31 -9.82 7.66
CA LYS A 164 14.15 -9.64 8.86
C LYS A 164 15.06 -8.48 8.52
N ASP A 165 14.89 -7.37 9.24
CA ASP A 165 15.66 -6.14 9.06
C ASP A 165 17.11 -6.55 8.73
N ALA A 166 17.59 -6.24 7.52
CA ALA A 166 19.01 -6.33 7.25
C ALA A 166 19.66 -5.35 8.21
N ASP A 167 20.17 -5.93 9.29
CA ASP A 167 20.88 -5.27 10.36
C ASP A 167 22.04 -4.52 9.70
N ASN A 168 21.84 -3.24 9.38
CA ASN A 168 22.93 -2.34 9.07
C ASN A 168 23.63 -2.00 10.39
N GLY A 169 24.20 -3.03 11.02
CA GLY A 169 25.45 -2.91 11.73
C GLY A 169 26.54 -2.58 10.72
N LYS A 170 26.59 -1.31 10.28
CA LYS A 170 27.87 -0.71 9.90
C LYS A 170 28.44 -0.06 11.16
N SER A 171 29.05 -0.92 11.98
CA SER A 171 30.22 -0.53 12.76
C SER A 171 31.39 -0.45 11.78
N SER A 172 31.76 0.77 11.41
CA SER A 172 33.00 1.15 10.72
C SER A 172 33.11 2.65 11.01
N ASP A 173 34.03 3.18 11.81
CA ASP A 173 35.34 2.73 12.29
C ASP A 173 35.50 3.03 13.80
#